data_AF-A0A0G1P2K9-F1
#
_entry.id   AF-A0A0G1P2K9-F1
#
_cell.length_a   1.000
_cell.length_b   1.000
_cell.length_c   1.000
_cell.angle_alpha   90.00
_cell.angle_beta   90.00
_cell.angle_gamma   90.00
#
_symmetry.space_group_name_H-M   'P 1'
#
loop_
_entity.id
_entity.type
_entity.pdbx_description
1 polymer ?
#
loop_
_entity_poly.entity_id
_entity_poly.type
_entity_poly.pdbx_seq_one_letter_code
_entity_poly.pdbx_strand_id
1 'polypeptide(L)' 'MKQCYFSQNNIKFIDYKDVELLKKFLNPHARMLARKKTGVTAKNQRKLAEAVKRARIMGLLPFVSR' A
#
# COMPACT_ATOMS: atom_id res chain seq x y z
N MET A 1 -20.41 0.70 5.43
CA MET A 1 -18.96 0.72 5.74
C MET A 1 -18.20 0.10 4.57
N LYS A 2 -17.29 0.83 3.91
CA LYS A 2 -16.49 0.26 2.82
C LYS A 2 -15.53 -0.77 3.42
N GLN A 3 -15.67 -2.03 3.05
CA GLN A 3 -14.90 -3.10 3.65
C GLN A 3 -13.46 -3.08 3.11
N CYS A 4 -12.50 -3.33 3.99
CA CYS A 4 -11.08 -3.20 3.68
C CYS A 4 -10.65 -4.24 2.65
N TYR A 5 -9.99 -3.80 1.57
CA TYR A 5 -9.49 -4.66 0.49
C TYR A 5 -8.74 -5.89 1.01
N PHE A 6 -7.79 -5.71 1.94
CA PHE A 6 -7.01 -6.82 2.49
C PHE A 6 -7.86 -7.81 3.27
N SER A 7 -8.86 -7.34 4.01
CA SER A 7 -9.78 -8.20 4.75
C SER A 7 -10.72 -8.98 3.84
N GLN A 8 -11.19 -8.37 2.74
CA GLN A 8 -12.04 -9.04 1.75
C GLN A 8 -11.28 -10.14 1.00
N ASN A 9 -10.02 -9.90 0.68
CA ASN A 9 -9.17 -10.86 -0.05
C ASN A 9 -8.40 -11.83 0.87
N ASN A 10 -8.72 -11.86 2.17
CA ASN A 10 -8.04 -12.67 3.19
C ASN A 10 -6.50 -12.54 3.20
N ILE A 11 -5.99 -11.35 2.86
CA ILE A 11 -4.56 -11.05 2.81
C ILE A 11 -4.08 -10.76 4.23
N LYS A 12 -3.34 -11.71 4.82
CA LYS A 12 -2.81 -11.62 6.19
C LYS A 12 -1.48 -10.87 6.28
N PHE A 13 -0.68 -10.96 5.21
CA PHE A 13 0.65 -10.37 5.09
C PHE A 13 0.72 -9.51 3.83
N ILE A 14 1.34 -8.33 3.93
CA ILE A 14 1.52 -7.39 2.82
C ILE A 14 3.02 -7.41 2.52
N ASP A 15 3.43 -8.18 1.51
CA ASP A 15 4.83 -8.25 1.13
C ASP A 15 5.25 -6.96 0.39
N TYR A 16 6.47 -6.49 0.68
CA TYR A 16 7.05 -5.36 -0.04
C TYR A 16 7.44 -5.72 -1.48
N LYS A 17 7.56 -7.02 -1.77
CA LYS A 17 7.89 -7.55 -3.10
C LYS A 17 6.69 -7.55 -4.06
N ASP A 18 5.46 -7.51 -3.54
CA ASP A 18 4.23 -7.46 -4.36
C ASP A 18 3.97 -6.04 -4.89
N VAL A 19 4.83 -5.58 -5.80
CA VAL A 19 4.80 -4.21 -6.33
C VAL A 19 3.44 -3.87 -6.95
N GLU A 20 2.81 -4.81 -7.65
CA GLU A 20 1.50 -4.61 -8.27
C GLU A 20 0.39 -4.32 -7.25
N LEU A 21 0.41 -5.03 -6.11
CA LEU A 21 -0.50 -4.78 -5.01
C LEU A 21 -0.26 -3.40 -4.40
N LEU A 22 1.00 -3.06 -4.13
CA LEU A 22 1.37 -1.79 -3.51
C LEU A 22 1.02 -0.59 -4.39
N LYS A 23 1.21 -0.70 -5.72
CA LYS A 23 0.87 0.35 -6.69
C LYS A 23 -0.61 0.78 -6.62
N LYS A 24 -1.53 -0.14 -6.31
CA LYS A 24 -2.97 0.17 -6.14
C LYS A 24 -3.24 1.18 -5.02
N PHE A 25 -2.32 1.32 -4.06
CA PHE A 25 -2.43 2.23 -2.93
C PHE A 25 -1.56 3.48 -3.06
N LEU A 26 -0.97 3.71 -4.24
CA LEU A 26 -0.25 4.93 -4.57
C LEU A 26 -1.08 5.80 -5.52
N ASN A 27 -0.82 7.10 -5.51
CA ASN A 27 -1.27 8.00 -6.54
C ASN A 27 -0.29 7.97 -7.75
N PRO A 28 -0.63 8.62 -8.88
CA PRO A 28 0.26 8.69 -10.04
C PRO A 28 1.64 9.26 -9.73
N HIS A 29 1.75 10.16 -8.76
CA HIS A 29 3.02 10.74 -8.29
C HIS A 29 3.79 9.85 -7.30
N ALA A 30 3.42 8.57 -7.20
CA ALA A 30 3.97 7.58 -6.26
C ALA A 30 3.81 7.91 -4.77
N ARG A 31 2.99 8.91 -4.40
CA ARG A 31 2.63 9.19 -3.00
C ARG A 31 1.56 8.20 -2.52
N MET A 32 1.66 7.79 -1.27
CA MET A 32 0.71 6.86 -0.67
C MET A 32 -0.64 7.51 -0.47
N LEU A 33 -1.71 6.81 -0.85
CA LEU A 33 -3.07 7.27 -0.67
C LEU A 33 -3.45 7.22 0.82
N ALA A 34 -4.16 8.25 1.28
CA ALA A 34 -4.66 8.30 2.65
C ALA A 34 -5.70 7.21 2.92
N ARG A 35 -5.74 6.74 4.17
CA ARG A 35 -6.70 5.72 4.64
C ARG A 35 -8.16 6.02 4.27
N LYS A 36 -8.57 7.29 4.34
CA LYS A 36 -9.94 7.72 4.00
C LYS A 36 -10.30 7.41 2.54
N LYS A 37 -9.33 7.47 1.62
CA LYS A 37 -9.50 7.18 0.20
C LYS A 37 -9.43 5.68 -0.10
N THR A 38 -8.53 4.96 0.56
CA THR A 38 -8.33 3.52 0.34
C THR A 38 -9.32 2.63 1.10
N GLY A 39 -9.95 3.13 2.17
CA GLY A 39 -10.89 2.37 2.98
C GLY A 39 -10.26 1.25 3.81
N VAL A 40 -8.93 1.22 3.94
CA VAL A 40 -8.25 0.16 4.69
C VAL A 40 -8.37 0.35 6.21
N THR A 41 -8.21 -0.72 6.99
CA THR A 41 -8.16 -0.62 8.45
C THR A 41 -6.86 0.09 8.90
N ALA A 42 -6.87 0.70 10.10
CA ALA A 42 -5.68 1.35 10.63
C ALA A 42 -4.49 0.38 10.78
N LYS A 43 -4.76 -0.88 11.16
CA LYS A 43 -3.75 -1.94 11.26
C LYS A 43 -3.10 -2.23 9.91
N ASN A 44 -3.91 -2.39 8.86
CA ASN A 44 -3.40 -2.70 7.52
C ASN A 44 -2.72 -1.49 6.88
N GLN A 45 -3.16 -0.26 7.16
CA GLN A 45 -2.46 0.95 6.70
C GLN A 45 -1.02 1.01 7.24
N ARG A 46 -0.79 0.66 8.51
CA ARG A 46 0.57 0.64 9.11
C ARG A 46 1.47 -0.39 8.41
N LYS A 47 0.96 -1.62 8.22
CA LYS A 47 1.66 -2.68 7.50
C LYS A 47 1.97 -2.30 6.04
N LEU A 48 0.97 -1.74 5.35
CA LEU A 48 1.11 -1.25 3.98
C LEU A 48 2.18 -0.15 3.90
N ALA A 49 2.19 0.79 4.84
CA ALA A 49 3.15 1.86 4.85
C ALA A 49 4.58 1.36 5.05
N GLU A 50 4.77 0.37 5.91
CA GLU A 50 6.05 -0.31 6.10
C GLU A 50 6.50 -1.05 4.83
N ALA A 51 5.61 -1.81 4.20
CA ALA A 51 5.89 -2.52 2.95
C ALA A 51 6.28 -1.55 1.83
N VAL A 52 5.54 -0.45 1.64
CA VAL A 52 5.88 0.59 0.63
C VAL A 52 7.24 1.23 0.92
N LYS A 53 7.56 1.53 2.19
CA LYS A 53 8.86 2.10 2.56
C LYS A 53 10.00 1.14 2.23
N ARG A 54 9.85 -0.15 2.57
CA ARG A 54 10.84 -1.20 2.24
C ARG A 54 11.01 -1.33 0.72
N ALA A 55 9.90 -1.41 -0.02
CA ALA A 55 9.93 -1.49 -1.48
C ALA A 55 10.66 -0.31 -2.13
N ARG A 56 10.52 0.91 -1.58
CA ARG A 56 11.23 2.10 -2.07
C ARG A 56 12.74 2.03 -1.84
N ILE A 57 13.17 1.59 -0.66
CA ILE A 57 14.59 1.44 -0.33
C ILE A 57 15.23 0.37 -1.23
N MET A 58 14.49 -0.69 -1.54
CA MET A 58 14.94 -1.77 -2.43
C MET A 58 14.86 -1.42 -3.94
N GLY A 59 14.46 -0.20 -4.29
CA GLY A 59 14.36 0.23 -5.70
C GLY A 59 13.16 -0.34 -6.48
N LEU A 60 12.23 -1.03 -5.82
CA LEU A 60 11.03 -1.62 -6.44
C LEU A 60 9.92 -0.59 -6.70
N LEU A 61 9.90 0.50 -5.93
CA LEU A 61 8.95 1.60 -6.06
C LEU A 61 9.69 2.95 -6.01
N PRO A 62 9.27 3.94 -6.81
CA PRO A 62 9.86 5.27 -6.72
C PRO A 62 9.39 6.02 -5.46
N PHE A 63 10.24 6.93 -4.98
CA PHE A 63 9.86 7.91 -3.95
C PHE A 63 8.94 8.99 -4.50
N VAL A 64 9.21 9.42 -5.75
CA VAL A 64 8.46 10.42 -6.50
C VAL A 64 8.39 9.95 -7.95
N SER A 65 7.19 9.99 -8.54
CA SER A 65 7.02 9.85 -9.99
C SER A 65 6.63 11.20 -10.57
N ARG A 66 7.27 11.59 -11.67
CA ARG A 66 6.96 12.82 -12.40
C ARG A 66 5.70 12.63 -13.24
#